data_AF-A0A933AVN0-F1
#
_entry.id   AF-A0A933AVN0-F1
#
_cell.length_a   1.000
_cell.length_b   1.000
_cell.length_c   1.000
_cell.angle_alpha   90.00
_cell.angle_beta   90.00
_cell.angle_gamma   90.00
#
_symmetry.space_group_name_H-M   'P 1'
#
loop_
_entity.id
_entity.type
_entity.pdbx_description
1 polymer ?
#
loop_
_entity_poly.entity_id
_entity_poly.type
_entity_poly.pdbx_seq_one_letter_code
_entity_poly.pdbx_strand_id
1 'polypeptide(L)'
;MTEVDKAQEANEYMRELMGFVPRLFKVINTVNPESGKRFADFYDTIWHDGALSKKVKELMFTSIGVAYMSPRCIIHVVPAIEAGATDMEIFEAVAVGTIAAGFVPNGPGIPYAFEYAAKCLDIATKYRKGENWEYLPETKWDKGIF
;
A
#
# COMPACT_ATOMS: atom_id res chain seq x y z
N MET A 1 -15.64 26.40 2.06
CA MET A 1 -14.52 25.45 1.85
C MET A 1 -13.83 25.79 0.57
N THR A 2 -12.52 25.94 0.64
CA THR A 2 -11.63 26.07 -0.53
C THR A 2 -11.48 24.72 -1.24
N GLU A 3 -10.94 24.70 -2.46
CA GLU A 3 -10.62 23.45 -3.15
C GLU A 3 -9.54 22.63 -2.42
N VAL A 4 -8.63 23.30 -1.70
CA VAL A 4 -7.64 22.66 -0.82
C VAL A 4 -8.32 21.92 0.33
N ASP A 5 -9.35 22.52 0.92
CA ASP A 5 -10.10 21.89 2.02
C ASP A 5 -10.79 20.61 1.54
N LYS A 6 -11.34 20.59 0.31
CA LYS A 6 -12.01 19.42 -0.26
C LYS A 6 -11.04 18.27 -0.58
N ALA A 7 -9.85 18.58 -1.09
CA ALA A 7 -8.82 17.59 -1.38
C ALA A 7 -8.32 16.92 -0.10
N GLN A 8 -8.14 17.73 0.96
CA GLN A 8 -7.74 17.24 2.27
C GLN A 8 -8.83 16.36 2.91
N GLU A 9 -10.09 16.78 2.83
CA GLU A 9 -11.23 15.98 3.30
C GLU A 9 -11.30 14.62 2.56
N ALA A 10 -11.05 14.59 1.24
CA ALA A 10 -10.97 13.34 0.50
C ALA A 10 -9.79 12.46 0.97
N ASN A 11 -8.61 13.04 1.20
CA ASN A 11 -7.48 12.29 1.75
C ASN A 11 -7.80 11.67 3.13
N GLU A 12 -8.47 12.42 4.00
CA GLU A 12 -8.87 11.93 5.32
C GLU A 12 -9.89 10.80 5.22
N TYR A 13 -10.91 10.96 4.38
CA TYR A 13 -11.90 9.91 4.12
C TYR A 13 -11.28 8.64 3.54
N MET A 14 -10.36 8.78 2.57
CA MET A 14 -9.63 7.63 2.04
C MET A 14 -8.77 6.96 3.10
N ARG A 15 -8.11 7.72 3.98
CA ARG A 15 -7.31 7.15 5.07
C ARG A 15 -8.17 6.36 6.04
N GLU A 16 -9.36 6.85 6.39
CA GLU A 16 -10.30 6.16 7.27
C GLU A 16 -10.70 4.79 6.69
N LEU A 17 -11.15 4.76 5.44
CA LEU A 17 -11.62 3.52 4.81
C LEU A 17 -10.49 2.58 4.40
N MET A 18 -9.37 3.11 3.90
CA MET A 18 -8.30 2.29 3.32
C MET A 18 -7.14 2.03 4.29
N GLY A 19 -7.04 2.76 5.40
CA GLY A 19 -5.88 2.76 6.31
C GLY A 19 -4.72 3.65 5.84
N PHE A 20 -4.75 4.13 4.60
CA PHE A 20 -3.68 4.97 4.04
C PHE A 20 -4.14 5.74 2.81
N VAL A 21 -3.31 6.67 2.35
CA VAL A 21 -3.52 7.40 1.10
C VAL A 21 -2.28 7.24 0.24
N PRO A 22 -2.32 6.40 -0.82
CA PRO A 22 -1.24 6.29 -1.78
C PRO A 22 -0.92 7.66 -2.40
N ARG A 23 0.37 7.92 -2.69
CA ARG A 23 0.81 9.19 -3.31
C ARG A 23 -0.01 9.57 -4.56
N LEU A 24 -0.39 8.60 -5.38
CA LEU A 24 -1.19 8.84 -6.58
C LEU A 24 -2.56 9.46 -6.28
N PHE A 25 -3.19 9.07 -5.16
CA PHE A 25 -4.49 9.61 -4.77
C PHE A 25 -4.37 10.99 -4.16
N LYS A 26 -3.29 11.30 -3.44
CA LYS A 26 -3.04 12.67 -2.96
C LYS A 26 -3.07 13.68 -4.10
N VAL A 27 -2.52 13.32 -5.27
CA VAL A 27 -2.56 14.15 -6.48
C VAL A 27 -3.96 14.17 -7.10
N ILE A 28 -4.58 13.00 -7.33
CA ILE A 28 -5.91 12.93 -7.95
C ILE A 28 -6.97 13.69 -7.13
N ASN A 29 -6.88 13.64 -5.81
CA ASN A 29 -7.82 14.30 -4.91
C ASN A 29 -7.78 15.82 -5.00
N THR A 30 -6.70 16.40 -5.54
CA THR A 30 -6.61 17.85 -5.77
C THR A 30 -7.28 18.29 -7.08
N VAL A 31 -7.47 17.34 -8.00
CA VAL A 31 -8.13 17.57 -9.29
C VAL A 31 -9.60 17.19 -9.22
N ASN A 32 -9.91 16.03 -8.62
CA ASN A 32 -11.27 15.54 -8.42
C ASN A 32 -11.37 14.75 -7.09
N PRO A 33 -11.66 15.45 -5.97
CA PRO A 33 -11.83 14.81 -4.67
C PRO A 33 -12.92 13.74 -4.65
N GLU A 34 -13.98 13.90 -5.46
CA GLU A 34 -15.08 12.92 -5.51
C GLU A 34 -14.60 11.57 -6.03
N SER A 35 -13.76 11.55 -7.07
CA SER A 35 -13.19 10.29 -7.60
C SER A 35 -12.39 9.53 -6.55
N GLY A 36 -11.64 10.23 -5.69
CA GLY A 36 -10.92 9.62 -4.57
C GLY A 36 -11.86 8.97 -3.56
N LYS A 37 -12.91 9.70 -3.14
CA LYS A 37 -13.92 9.17 -2.20
C LYS A 37 -14.62 7.93 -2.78
N ARG A 38 -15.02 7.97 -4.07
CA ARG A 38 -15.64 6.81 -4.75
C ARG A 38 -14.71 5.62 -4.87
N PHE A 39 -13.41 5.85 -5.07
CA PHE A 39 -12.45 4.76 -5.05
C PHE A 39 -12.33 4.14 -3.66
N ALA A 40 -12.31 4.95 -2.59
CA ALA A 40 -12.28 4.43 -1.23
C ALA A 40 -13.54 3.63 -0.89
N ASP A 41 -14.73 4.08 -1.33
CA ASP A 41 -15.97 3.30 -1.19
C ASP A 41 -15.82 1.93 -1.85
N PHE A 42 -15.35 1.88 -3.10
CA PHE A 42 -15.13 0.63 -3.83
C PHE A 42 -14.07 -0.26 -3.16
N TYR A 43 -12.94 0.32 -2.75
CA TYR A 43 -11.89 -0.38 -2.03
C TYR A 43 -12.44 -1.06 -0.77
N ASP A 44 -13.22 -0.32 0.01
CA ASP A 44 -13.79 -0.83 1.26
C ASP A 44 -14.72 -2.02 0.98
N THR A 45 -15.52 -2.01 -0.10
CA THR A 45 -16.37 -3.18 -0.46
C THR A 45 -15.61 -4.50 -0.63
N ILE A 46 -14.30 -4.45 -0.88
CA ILE A 46 -13.45 -5.63 -1.00
C ILE A 46 -12.64 -5.85 0.28
N TRP A 47 -12.13 -4.79 0.91
CA TRP A 47 -11.20 -4.87 2.05
C TRP A 47 -11.86 -4.90 3.43
N HIS A 48 -13.13 -4.52 3.57
CA HIS A 48 -13.84 -4.55 4.85
C HIS A 48 -13.82 -5.94 5.49
N ASP A 49 -13.99 -6.03 6.81
CA ASP A 49 -14.07 -7.32 7.50
C ASP A 49 -15.25 -8.15 7.00
N GLY A 50 -14.98 -9.42 6.68
CA GLY A 50 -15.96 -10.40 6.27
C GLY A 50 -15.52 -11.81 6.67
N ALA A 51 -15.68 -12.79 5.78
CA ALA A 51 -15.17 -14.15 6.03
C ALA A 51 -13.65 -14.20 6.25
N LEU A 52 -12.92 -13.26 5.63
CA LEU A 52 -11.54 -12.93 5.95
C LEU A 52 -11.50 -11.52 6.53
N SER A 53 -10.68 -11.30 7.56
CA SER A 53 -10.47 -9.96 8.10
C SER A 53 -9.69 -9.08 7.14
N LYS A 54 -9.84 -7.76 7.28
CA LYS A 54 -9.06 -6.76 6.54
C LYS A 54 -7.56 -7.02 6.65
N LYS A 55 -7.08 -7.31 7.88
CA LYS A 55 -5.68 -7.68 8.13
C LYS A 55 -5.21 -8.83 7.24
N VAL A 56 -6.00 -9.91 7.17
CA VAL A 56 -5.64 -11.08 6.34
C VAL A 56 -5.63 -10.71 4.86
N LYS A 57 -6.61 -9.94 4.38
CA LYS A 57 -6.66 -9.48 2.98
C LYS A 57 -5.47 -8.59 2.61
N GLU A 58 -5.07 -7.67 3.50
CA GLU A 58 -3.90 -6.80 3.26
C GLU A 58 -2.58 -7.58 3.28
N LEU A 59 -2.42 -8.56 4.18
CA LEU A 59 -1.26 -9.45 4.20
C LEU A 59 -1.19 -10.31 2.92
N MET A 60 -2.32 -10.84 2.47
CA MET A 60 -2.43 -11.57 1.21
C MET A 60 -2.02 -10.68 0.02
N PHE A 61 -2.55 -9.46 -0.05
CA PHE A 61 -2.24 -8.54 -1.15
C PHE A 61 -0.79 -8.05 -1.10
N THR A 62 -0.21 -7.86 0.09
CA THR A 62 1.21 -7.59 0.28
C THR A 62 2.06 -8.74 -0.26
N SER A 63 1.70 -9.99 0.04
CA SER A 63 2.35 -11.20 -0.50
C SER A 63 2.30 -11.26 -2.02
N ILE A 64 1.14 -10.94 -2.62
CA ILE A 64 0.98 -10.82 -4.08
C ILE A 64 1.87 -9.70 -4.63
N GLY A 65 1.92 -8.55 -3.96
CA GLY A 65 2.80 -7.43 -4.34
C GLY A 65 4.27 -7.81 -4.39
N VAL A 66 4.72 -8.63 -3.44
CA VAL A 66 6.07 -9.22 -3.43
C VAL A 66 6.27 -10.19 -4.60
N ALA A 67 5.34 -11.14 -4.79
CA ALA A 67 5.43 -12.15 -5.85
C ALA A 67 5.41 -11.52 -7.27
N TYR A 68 4.71 -10.41 -7.44
CA TYR A 68 4.64 -9.65 -8.68
C TYR A 68 5.71 -8.56 -8.81
N MET A 69 6.57 -8.40 -7.79
CA MET A 69 7.57 -7.34 -7.70
C MET A 69 6.96 -5.96 -8.02
N SER A 70 5.75 -5.71 -7.51
CA SER A 70 5.01 -4.49 -7.83
C SER A 70 5.33 -3.40 -6.81
N PRO A 71 6.00 -2.30 -7.22
CA PRO A 71 6.45 -1.31 -6.27
C PRO A 71 5.31 -0.48 -5.67
N ARG A 72 4.13 -0.51 -6.30
CA ARG A 72 2.93 0.16 -5.81
C ARG A 72 2.01 -0.76 -5.01
N CYS A 73 2.27 -2.06 -4.99
CA CYS A 73 1.45 -3.02 -4.23
C CYS A 73 2.11 -3.36 -2.89
N ILE A 74 3.44 -3.36 -2.79
CA ILE A 74 4.10 -3.70 -1.51
C ILE A 74 3.85 -2.68 -0.40
N ILE A 75 3.40 -1.47 -0.74
CA ILE A 75 3.00 -0.44 0.24
C ILE A 75 1.74 -0.83 1.03
N HIS A 76 1.03 -1.89 0.64
CA HIS A 76 -0.10 -2.45 1.41
C HIS A 76 0.31 -3.05 2.76
N VAL A 77 1.62 -3.17 3.02
CA VAL A 77 2.11 -3.41 4.38
C VAL A 77 1.67 -2.32 5.36
N VAL A 78 1.46 -1.08 4.88
CA VAL A 78 0.97 0.04 5.71
C VAL A 78 -0.47 -0.19 6.20
N PRO A 79 -1.48 -0.35 5.33
CA PRO A 79 -2.83 -0.66 5.79
C PRO A 79 -2.94 -2.03 6.49
N ALA A 80 -2.04 -2.98 6.23
CA ALA A 80 -1.93 -4.19 7.05
C ALA A 80 -1.56 -3.87 8.50
N ILE A 81 -0.58 -2.98 8.73
CA ILE A 81 -0.20 -2.50 10.06
C ILE A 81 -1.36 -1.78 10.74
N GLU A 82 -2.06 -0.90 10.02
CA GLU A 82 -3.26 -0.21 10.54
C GLU A 82 -4.38 -1.19 10.91
N ALA A 83 -4.49 -2.30 10.20
CA ALA A 83 -5.39 -3.40 10.53
C ALA A 83 -4.87 -4.33 11.66
N GLY A 84 -3.75 -3.99 12.29
CA GLY A 84 -3.19 -4.72 13.44
C GLY A 84 -2.24 -5.85 13.09
N ALA A 85 -1.63 -5.85 11.90
CA ALA A 85 -0.58 -6.80 11.57
C ALA A 85 0.68 -6.60 12.42
N THR A 86 1.20 -7.71 12.95
CA THR A 86 2.50 -7.78 13.63
C THR A 86 3.64 -7.92 12.63
N ASP A 87 4.86 -7.66 13.07
CA ASP A 87 6.06 -7.81 12.22
C ASP A 87 6.27 -9.26 11.77
N MET A 88 5.92 -10.22 12.62
CA MET A 88 6.02 -11.64 12.27
C MET A 88 4.96 -12.06 11.26
N GLU A 89 3.72 -11.56 11.36
CA GLU A 89 2.69 -11.80 10.33
C GLU A 89 3.11 -11.22 8.97
N ILE A 90 3.69 -10.02 8.96
CA ILE A 90 4.23 -9.40 7.75
C ILE A 90 5.37 -10.24 7.19
N PHE A 91 6.33 -10.66 8.03
CA PHE A 91 7.44 -11.51 7.64
C PHE A 91 6.97 -12.81 6.98
N GLU A 92 6.03 -13.53 7.60
CA GLU A 92 5.49 -14.76 7.04
C GLU A 92 4.80 -14.52 5.69
N ALA A 93 4.00 -13.46 5.57
CA ALA A 93 3.32 -13.11 4.32
C ALA A 93 4.29 -12.81 3.16
N VAL A 94 5.35 -12.02 3.41
CA VAL A 94 6.33 -11.66 2.38
C VAL A 94 7.27 -12.82 2.04
N ALA A 95 7.51 -13.73 2.99
CA ALA A 95 8.23 -14.97 2.73
C ALA A 95 7.46 -15.89 1.78
N VAL A 96 6.14 -16.04 1.98
CA VAL A 96 5.26 -16.77 1.04
C VAL A 96 5.29 -16.11 -0.34
N GLY A 97 5.21 -14.79 -0.41
CA GLY A 97 5.26 -14.05 -1.69
C GLY A 97 6.57 -14.26 -2.44
N THR A 98 7.67 -14.32 -1.70
CA THR A 98 9.01 -14.62 -2.24
C THR A 98 9.06 -16.00 -2.89
N ILE A 99 8.50 -17.02 -2.23
CA ILE A 99 8.43 -18.39 -2.79
C ILE A 99 7.46 -18.46 -3.98
N ALA A 100 6.33 -17.75 -3.91
CA ALA A 100 5.32 -17.72 -4.97
C ALA A 100 5.83 -17.12 -6.29
N ALA A 101 6.84 -16.24 -6.25
CA ALA A 101 7.50 -15.74 -7.46
C ALA A 101 8.15 -16.84 -8.30
N GLY A 102 8.47 -17.99 -7.69
CA GLY A 102 8.95 -19.19 -8.35
C GLY A 102 10.24 -19.01 -9.16
N PHE A 103 10.51 -20.01 -10.00
CA PHE A 103 11.59 -19.99 -10.99
C PHE A 103 10.98 -20.01 -12.39
N VAL A 104 10.49 -18.85 -12.85
CA VAL A 104 9.85 -18.74 -14.16
C VAL A 104 10.93 -18.46 -15.22
N PRO A 105 10.95 -19.18 -16.36
CA PRO A 105 11.83 -18.84 -17.48
C PRO A 105 11.60 -17.38 -17.92
N ASN A 106 12.67 -16.58 -17.96
CA ASN A 106 12.65 -15.13 -18.23
C ASN A 106 11.89 -14.27 -17.20
N GLY A 107 11.48 -14.84 -16.07
CA GLY A 107 10.96 -14.09 -14.93
C GLY A 107 12.09 -13.65 -14.00
N PRO A 108 11.92 -12.56 -13.24
CA PRO A 108 12.92 -12.12 -12.28
C PRO A 108 13.04 -13.13 -11.10
N GLY A 109 11.97 -13.87 -10.79
CA GLY A 109 12.00 -15.01 -9.88
C GLY A 109 12.33 -14.65 -8.42
N ILE A 110 12.65 -15.66 -7.63
CA ILE A 110 12.91 -15.55 -6.18
C ILE A 110 13.89 -14.42 -5.80
N PRO A 111 15.05 -14.21 -6.47
CA PRO A 111 16.00 -13.18 -6.03
C PRO A 111 15.42 -11.77 -6.03
N TYR A 112 14.64 -11.40 -7.04
CA TYR A 112 14.01 -10.08 -7.09
C TYR A 112 12.83 -9.99 -6.14
N ALA A 113 12.01 -11.05 -6.02
CA ALA A 113 10.94 -11.06 -5.03
C ALA A 113 11.49 -10.91 -3.60
N PHE A 114 12.64 -11.50 -3.31
CA PHE A 114 13.35 -11.32 -2.03
C PHE A 114 13.70 -9.85 -1.78
N GLU A 115 14.16 -9.09 -2.79
CA GLU A 115 14.37 -7.64 -2.65
C GLU A 115 13.08 -6.89 -2.31
N TYR A 116 11.95 -7.31 -2.89
CA TYR A 116 10.64 -6.70 -2.60
C TYR A 116 10.12 -7.07 -1.20
N ALA A 117 10.39 -8.28 -0.73
CA ALA A 117 10.13 -8.67 0.66
C ALA A 117 10.97 -7.82 1.63
N ALA A 118 12.26 -7.62 1.36
CA ALA A 118 13.12 -6.75 2.16
C ALA A 118 12.60 -5.30 2.18
N LYS A 119 12.13 -4.76 1.04
CA LYS A 119 11.49 -3.44 0.96
C LYS A 119 10.22 -3.37 1.81
N CYS A 120 9.38 -4.41 1.84
CA CYS A 120 8.21 -4.44 2.72
C CYS A 120 8.59 -4.30 4.20
N LEU A 121 9.63 -5.03 4.63
CA LEU A 121 10.11 -4.99 6.02
C LEU A 121 10.72 -3.63 6.38
N ASP A 122 11.42 -2.99 5.44
CA ASP A 122 11.93 -1.62 5.61
C ASP A 122 10.79 -0.60 5.72
N ILE A 123 9.78 -0.68 4.85
CA ILE A 123 8.56 0.14 4.92
C ILE A 123 7.89 -0.03 6.29
N ALA A 124 7.67 -1.27 6.73
CA ALA A 124 7.04 -1.57 8.01
C ALA A 124 7.82 -0.95 9.18
N THR A 125 9.14 -1.12 9.18
CA THR A 125 10.03 -0.57 10.21
C THR A 125 9.95 0.95 10.26
N LYS A 126 10.07 1.62 9.12
CA LYS A 126 10.00 3.08 9.02
C LYS A 126 8.63 3.61 9.43
N TYR A 127 7.56 2.96 8.97
CA TYR A 127 6.19 3.34 9.29
C TYR A 127 5.93 3.30 10.80
N ARG A 128 6.34 2.23 11.48
CA ARG A 128 6.19 2.12 12.95
C ARG A 128 6.98 3.17 13.72
N LYS A 129 8.11 3.63 13.18
CA LYS A 129 8.92 4.70 13.79
C LYS A 129 8.39 6.11 13.48
N GLY A 130 7.34 6.23 12.66
CA GLY A 130 6.86 7.52 12.17
C GLY A 130 7.81 8.19 11.18
N GLU A 131 8.75 7.44 10.60
CA GLU A 131 9.67 7.92 9.58
C GLU A 131 9.00 7.95 8.20
N ASN A 132 9.61 8.66 7.25
CA ASN A 132 9.18 8.59 5.86
C ASN A 132 9.48 7.19 5.29
N TRP A 133 8.42 6.43 5.03
CA TRP A 133 8.48 5.04 4.57
C TRP A 133 8.35 4.89 3.05
N GLU A 134 7.93 5.94 2.34
CA GLU A 134 7.74 5.87 0.88
C GLU A 134 9.11 5.71 0.20
N TYR A 135 9.30 4.57 -0.45
CA TYR A 135 10.56 4.25 -1.13
C TYR A 135 10.52 4.57 -2.62
N LEU A 136 9.33 4.83 -3.18
CA LEU A 136 9.21 5.25 -4.58
C LEU A 136 9.86 6.63 -4.75
N PRO A 137 10.72 6.82 -5.76
CA PRO A 137 11.33 8.11 -6.01
C PRO A 137 10.25 9.19 -6.20
N GLU A 138 10.55 10.40 -5.73
CA GLU A 138 9.71 11.57 -5.98
C GLU A 138 9.45 11.70 -7.48
N THR A 139 8.24 12.15 -7.82
CA THR A 139 7.91 12.31 -9.23
C THR A 139 8.63 13.54 -9.77
N LYS A 140 9.10 13.48 -11.02
CA LYS A 140 9.76 14.64 -11.67
C LYS A 140 8.78 15.77 -12.03
N TRP A 141 7.48 15.48 -11.98
CA TRP A 141 6.41 16.39 -12.39
C TRP A 141 5.70 17.05 -11.20
N ASP A 142 5.80 16.47 -10.00
CA ASP A 142 5.28 17.05 -8.77
C ASP A 142 6.37 17.88 -8.08
N LYS A 143 6.27 19.21 -8.18
CA LYS A 143 7.29 20.16 -7.69
C LYS A 143 6.83 20.91 -6.43
N GLY A 144 6.14 20.22 -5.52
CA GLY A 144 5.57 20.87 -4.33
C GLY A 144 4.33 21.69 -4.66
N ILE A 145 3.60 21.30 -5.70
CA ILE A 145 2.18 21.68 -5.82
C ILE A 145 1.36 20.92 -4.75
N PHE A 146 1.96 19.87 -4.17
CA PHE A 146 1.50 19.10 -3.01
C PHE A 146 2.62 18.88 -2.00
#